data_AF-A0A2U3Z950-F1
#
_entry.id   AF-A0A2U3Z950-F1
#
_cell.length_a   1.000
_cell.length_b   1.000
_cell.length_c   1.000
_cell.angle_alpha   90.00
_cell.angle_beta   90.00
_cell.angle_gamma   90.00
#
_symmetry.space_group_name_H-M   'P 1'
#
loop_
_entity.id
_entity.type
_entity.pdbx_description
1 polymer ?
#
loop_
_entity_poly.entity_id
_entity_poly.type
_entity_poly.pdbx_seq_one_letter_code
_entity_poly.pdbx_strand_id
1 'polypeptide(L)'
;FPRTLPQAEALDRAYQVDTVINLNVPFEVIKQRLTARWIHPASGRVYNIEFNPPKAVGIDDLTGEPLIQRDDDKPETVVKRLKAYEVQTQPVLEYYQ
;
A
#
# COMPACT_ATOMS: atom_id res chain seq x y z
N PHE A 1 -3.75 -6.23 -8.10
CA PHE A 1 -3.88 -7.58 -8.67
C PHE A 1 -3.67 -7.39 -10.16
N PRO A 2 -2.81 -8.17 -10.82
CA PRO A 2 -2.07 -9.33 -10.30
C PRO A 2 -0.90 -8.93 -9.39
N ARG A 3 -0.31 -9.89 -8.67
CA ARG A 3 0.91 -9.74 -7.86
C ARG A 3 1.94 -10.84 -8.10
N THR A 4 1.59 -11.87 -8.87
CA THR A 4 2.49 -12.98 -9.23
C THR A 4 2.34 -13.28 -10.72
N LEU A 5 3.37 -13.87 -11.32
CA LEU A 5 3.34 -14.24 -12.74
C LEU A 5 2.15 -15.15 -13.11
N PRO A 6 1.81 -16.21 -12.34
CA PRO A 6 0.64 -17.03 -12.65
C PRO A 6 -0.69 -16.26 -12.62
N GLN A 7 -0.78 -15.19 -11.80
CA GLN A 7 -1.97 -14.32 -11.80
C GLN A 7 -2.03 -13.42 -13.03
N ALA A 8 -0.88 -12.93 -13.51
CA ALA A 8 -0.78 -12.14 -14.74
C ALA A 8 -1.20 -12.99 -15.96
N GLU A 9 -0.61 -14.19 -16.09
CA GLU A 9 -0.99 -15.11 -17.16
C GLU A 9 -2.47 -15.52 -17.11
N ALA A 10 -3.02 -15.72 -15.90
CA ALA A 10 -4.44 -16.02 -15.74
C ALA A 10 -5.34 -14.84 -16.11
N LEU A 11 -4.92 -13.62 -15.81
CA LEU A 11 -5.64 -12.40 -16.16
C LEU A 11 -5.67 -12.23 -17.68
N ASP A 12 -4.53 -12.40 -18.36
CA ASP A 12 -4.39 -12.22 -19.80
C ASP A 12 -5.11 -13.31 -20.61
N ARG A 13 -5.30 -14.50 -20.04
CA ARG A 13 -6.18 -15.53 -20.62
C ARG A 13 -7.66 -15.16 -20.54
N ALA A 14 -8.06 -14.40 -19.52
CA ALA A 14 -9.46 -14.07 -19.26
C ALA A 14 -9.87 -12.73 -19.90
N TYR A 15 -8.94 -11.78 -20.00
CA TYR A 15 -9.18 -10.42 -20.46
C TYR A 15 -7.99 -9.90 -21.25
N GLN A 16 -8.26 -9.03 -22.22
CA GLN A 16 -7.22 -8.26 -22.87
C GLN A 16 -6.82 -7.08 -21.96
N VAL A 17 -5.54 -7.00 -21.59
CA VAL A 17 -5.01 -5.91 -20.77
C VAL A 17 -4.43 -4.84 -21.69
N ASP A 18 -5.08 -3.68 -21.76
CA ASP A 18 -4.66 -2.60 -22.65
C ASP A 18 -3.55 -1.73 -22.08
N THR A 19 -3.48 -1.59 -20.75
CA THR A 19 -2.53 -0.67 -20.10
C THR A 19 -2.18 -1.14 -18.70
N VAL A 20 -0.89 -1.06 -18.37
CA VAL A 20 -0.35 -1.32 -17.04
C VAL A 20 0.36 -0.08 -16.53
N ILE A 21 0.05 0.33 -15.30
CA ILE A 21 0.64 1.51 -14.65
C ILE A 21 1.54 1.04 -13.51
N ASN A 22 2.85 1.32 -13.62
CA ASN A 22 3.81 1.08 -12.56
C ASN A 22 4.12 2.38 -11.80
N LEU A 23 3.71 2.44 -10.54
CA LEU A 23 4.08 3.54 -9.63
C LEU A 23 5.46 3.26 -9.01
N ASN A 24 6.52 3.61 -9.74
CA ASN A 24 7.90 3.43 -9.27
C ASN A 24 8.28 4.54 -8.27
N VAL A 25 8.29 4.20 -6.98
CA VAL A 25 8.56 5.12 -5.86
C VAL A 25 9.71 4.57 -5.02
N PRO A 26 10.69 5.41 -4.60
CA PRO A 26 11.79 4.96 -3.76
C PRO A 26 11.33 4.31 -2.45
N PHE A 27 12.04 3.26 -2.04
CA PHE A 27 11.74 2.47 -0.85
C PHE A 27 11.58 3.32 0.43
N GLU A 28 12.50 4.25 0.67
CA GLU A 28 12.48 5.09 1.88
C GLU A 28 11.24 5.98 1.93
N VAL A 29 10.77 6.47 0.78
CA VAL A 29 9.53 7.27 0.70
C VAL A 29 8.31 6.42 1.05
N ILE A 30 8.25 5.17 0.57
CA ILE A 30 7.16 4.25 0.91
C ILE A 30 7.17 3.92 2.40
N LYS A 31 8.36 3.67 2.96
CA LYS A 31 8.55 3.38 4.38
C LYS A 31 8.07 4.53 5.25
N GLN A 32 8.53 5.76 5.00
CA GLN A 32 8.09 6.97 5.71
C GLN A 32 6.56 7.12 5.67
N ARG A 33 5.98 6.93 4.47
CA ARG A 33 4.54 7.06 4.27
C ARG A 33 3.73 6.01 5.05
N LEU A 34 4.22 4.78 5.15
CA LEU A 34 3.55 3.71 5.91
C LEU A 34 3.68 3.92 7.41
N THR A 35 4.86 4.29 7.91
CA THR A 35 5.09 4.51 9.35
C THR A 35 4.34 5.72 9.91
N ALA A 36 3.96 6.68 9.06
CA ALA A 36 3.15 7.84 9.45
C ALA A 36 1.63 7.61 9.25
N ARG A 37 1.21 6.41 8.84
CA ARG A 37 -0.19 6.08 8.53
C ARG A 37 -1.01 5.77 9.79
N TRP A 38 -2.20 6.36 9.84
CA TRP A 38 -3.22 6.14 10.86
C TRP A 38 -4.56 5.84 10.20
N ILE A 39 -5.35 4.96 10.77
CA ILE A 39 -6.59 4.48 10.17
C ILE A 39 -7.72 4.54 11.20
N HIS A 40 -8.88 4.99 10.75
CA HIS A 40 -10.10 4.85 11.52
C HIS A 40 -10.74 3.47 11.25
N PRO A 41 -10.78 2.53 12.22
CA PRO A 41 -11.14 1.14 11.96
C PRO A 41 -12.54 0.94 11.38
N ALA A 42 -13.52 1.72 11.85
CA ALA A 42 -14.92 1.54 11.46
C ALA A 42 -15.21 1.97 10.01
N SER A 43 -14.43 2.93 9.49
CA SER A 43 -14.67 3.51 8.16
C SER A 43 -13.61 3.19 7.12
N GLY A 44 -12.41 2.79 7.55
CA GLY A 44 -11.25 2.63 6.68
C GLY A 44 -10.61 3.95 6.22
N ARG A 45 -11.05 5.12 6.71
CA ARG A 45 -10.39 6.40 6.44
C ARG A 45 -8.93 6.37 6.86
N VAL A 46 -8.07 6.93 6.02
CA VAL A 46 -6.63 6.92 6.18
C VAL A 46 -6.13 8.35 6.37
N TYR A 47 -5.35 8.53 7.42
CA TYR A 47 -4.63 9.75 7.75
C TYR A 47 -3.13 9.49 7.64
N ASN A 48 -2.38 10.54 7.35
CA ASN A 48 -0.93 10.50 7.42
C ASN A 48 -0.46 11.77 8.12
N ILE A 49 0.28 11.63 9.22
CA ILE A 49 0.67 12.76 10.08
C ILE A 49 1.44 13.85 9.30
N GLU A 50 2.19 13.47 8.27
CA GLU A 50 3.02 14.39 7.49
C GLU A 50 2.28 15.00 6.30
N PHE A 51 1.47 14.21 5.59
CA PHE A 51 0.85 14.61 4.32
C PHE A 51 -0.63 14.97 4.41
N ASN A 52 -1.38 14.33 5.30
CA ASN A 52 -2.82 14.53 5.49
C ASN A 52 -3.17 14.29 6.97
N PRO A 53 -2.72 15.17 7.87
CA PRO A 53 -2.93 15.00 9.30
C PRO A 53 -4.42 15.12 9.65
N PRO A 54 -4.90 14.40 10.68
CA PRO A 54 -6.23 14.67 11.22
C PRO A 54 -6.27 16.07 11.83
N LYS A 55 -7.45 16.67 11.90
CA LYS A 55 -7.68 17.98 12.54
C LYS A 55 -7.33 17.95 14.02
N ALA A 56 -7.54 16.80 14.69
CA ALA A 56 -7.15 16.55 16.06
C ALA A 56 -6.28 15.29 16.14
N VAL A 57 -5.19 15.36 16.91
CA VAL A 57 -4.20 14.27 17.01
C VAL A 57 -4.87 12.97 17.50
N GLY A 58 -4.71 11.91 16.73
CA GLY A 58 -5.18 10.56 17.09
C GLY A 58 -6.69 10.36 16.98
N ILE A 59 -7.43 11.28 16.37
CA ILE A 59 -8.90 11.26 16.31
C ILE A 59 -9.39 11.40 14.87
N ASP A 60 -10.43 10.64 14.51
CA ASP A 60 -11.11 10.74 13.22
C ASP A 60 -11.92 12.05 13.11
N ASP A 61 -11.77 12.75 11.99
CA ASP A 61 -12.34 14.08 11.77
C ASP A 61 -13.88 14.11 11.69
N LEU A 62 -14.52 12.96 11.45
CA LEU A 62 -15.97 12.89 11.27
C LEU A 62 -16.67 12.30 12.49
N THR A 63 -16.10 11.25 13.10
CA THR A 63 -16.75 10.56 14.21
C THR A 63 -16.21 10.97 15.58
N GLY A 64 -15.02 11.55 15.65
CA GLY A 64 -14.35 11.80 16.93
C GLY A 64 -13.80 10.53 17.59
N GLU A 65 -13.83 9.38 16.89
CA GLU A 65 -13.33 8.11 17.39
C GLU A 65 -11.81 7.99 17.24
N PRO A 66 -11.14 7.13 18.05
CA PRO A 66 -9.70 6.96 17.98
C PRO A 66 -9.22 6.40 16.65
N LEU A 67 -8.13 6.98 16.14
CA LEU A 67 -7.34 6.39 15.07
C LEU A 67 -6.39 5.35 15.64
N ILE A 68 -6.09 4.33 14.85
CA ILE A 68 -5.08 3.32 15.18
C ILE A 68 -4.00 3.26 14.11
N GLN A 69 -2.79 2.91 14.52
CA GLN A 69 -1.78 2.44 13.60
C GLN A 69 -1.86 0.92 13.52
N ARG A 70 -1.83 0.37 12.31
CA ARG A 70 -1.89 -1.08 12.14
C ARG A 70 -0.54 -1.72 12.45
N ASP A 71 -0.56 -2.94 12.97
CA ASP A 71 0.68 -3.69 13.28
C ASP A 71 1.56 -3.91 12.04
N ASP A 72 0.96 -3.97 10.84
CA ASP A 72 1.68 -4.12 9.57
C ASP A 72 2.38 -2.85 9.07
N ASP A 73 2.18 -1.71 9.74
CA ASP A 73 2.84 -0.43 9.48
C ASP A 73 4.08 -0.19 10.37
N LYS A 74 4.41 -1.14 11.26
CA LYS A 74 5.66 -1.09 12.04
C LYS A 74 6.88 -1.18 11.10
N PRO A 75 7.98 -0.45 11.37
CA PRO A 75 9.13 -0.37 10.46
C PRO A 75 9.67 -1.72 10.01
N GLU A 76 9.82 -2.68 10.93
CA GLU A 76 10.32 -4.02 10.62
C GLU A 76 9.40 -4.81 9.67
N THR A 77 8.10 -4.71 9.89
CA THR A 77 7.08 -5.38 9.08
C THR A 77 6.98 -4.76 7.69
N VAL A 78 7.09 -3.43 7.61
CA VAL A 78 7.12 -2.68 6.35
C VAL A 78 8.31 -3.12 5.49
N VAL A 79 9.51 -3.21 6.08
CA VAL A 79 10.71 -3.65 5.35
C VAL A 79 10.54 -5.06 4.78
N LYS A 80 10.03 -5.99 5.59
CA LYS A 80 9.78 -7.37 5.13
C LYS A 80 8.75 -7.42 4.00
N ARG A 81 7.66 -6.66 4.11
CA ARG A 81 6.61 -6.60 3.08
C ARG A 81 7.11 -6.01 1.77
N LEU A 82 7.90 -4.95 1.82
CA LEU A 82 8.43 -4.30 0.62
C LEU A 82 9.44 -5.19 -0.10
N LYS A 83 10.33 -5.89 0.63
CA LYS A 83 11.23 -6.89 0.03
C LYS A 83 10.45 -8.04 -0.63
N ALA A 84 9.43 -8.56 0.05
CA ALA A 84 8.59 -9.61 -0.52
C ALA A 84 7.84 -9.12 -1.77
N TYR A 85 7.36 -7.88 -1.75
CA TYR A 85 6.72 -7.25 -2.89
C TYR A 85 7.67 -7.12 -4.08
N GLU A 86 8.91 -6.66 -3.88
CA GLU A 86 9.92 -6.53 -4.93
C GLU A 86 10.18 -7.89 -5.62
N VAL A 87 10.43 -8.95 -4.83
CA VAL A 87 10.68 -10.30 -5.35
C VAL A 87 9.47 -10.87 -6.12
N GLN A 88 8.25 -10.64 -5.63
CA GLN A 88 7.04 -11.19 -6.26
C GLN A 88 6.57 -10.39 -7.47
N THR A 89 6.80 -9.07 -7.45
CA THR A 89 6.26 -8.15 -8.47
C THR A 89 7.24 -7.99 -9.63
N GLN A 90 8.55 -8.17 -9.43
CA GLN A 90 9.54 -8.07 -10.50
C GLN A 90 9.19 -8.95 -11.73
N PRO A 91 8.81 -10.25 -11.59
CA PRO A 91 8.38 -11.05 -12.73
C PRO A 91 7.10 -10.56 -13.42
N VAL A 92 6.22 -9.88 -12.67
CA VAL A 92 4.97 -9.31 -13.23
C VAL A 92 5.28 -8.05 -14.02
N LEU A 93 6.21 -7.22 -13.53
CA LEU A 93 6.67 -6.04 -14.27
C LEU A 93 7.30 -6.44 -15.58
N GLU A 94 8.19 -7.43 -15.57
CA GLU A 94 8.84 -7.98 -16.77
C GLU A 94 7.85 -8.58 -17.76
N TYR A 95 6.78 -9.23 -17.28
CA TYR A 95 5.75 -9.82 -18.13
C TYR A 95 4.95 -8.79 -18.93
N TYR A 96 4.69 -7.61 -18.36
CA TYR A 96 3.90 -6.54 -18.97
C TYR A 96 4.75 -5.43 -19.62
N GLN A 97 6.07 -5.58 -19.66
CA GLN A 97 7.01 -4.62 -20.24
C GLN A 97 7.20 -4.85 -21.75
#